data_AF-Q7DN72-F1
#
_entry.id   AF-Q7DN72-F1
#
_cell.length_a   1.000
_cell.length_b   1.000
_cell.length_c   1.000
_cell.angle_alpha   90.00
_cell.angle_beta   90.00
_cell.angle_gamma   90.00
#
_symmetry.space_group_name_H-M   'P 1'
#
loop_
_entity.id
_entity.type
_entity.pdbx_description
1 polymer ?
#
loop_
_entity_poly.entity_id
_entity_poly.type
_entity_poly.pdbx_seq_one_letter_code
_entity_poly.pdbx_strand_id
1 'polypeptide(L)'
;NNVVGHLLHSFILVPYHGWRFSHRTHHQNHGHIERDESWHPITEKLYWQLETRTKKLRFTLPFTLLAFPWYRSPGKTGSHFLPSSDLFSPKEKSDVIVSTTCWCIMISLLVALACVFGPVPVLMLYGVPYLVFVMWLDLVTYLHHHGHNDLPWYRGEEWSYLRGGLTTVDRDYGWINNIHHDIGTHVIHHLFPQIPHYHLVEATKAARPVLGRYYREPEKSGPLPLHLFGVLLRTLRVDHFVSDVGDVVYYQTDHSLNGTDWAEDAKHK
;
A
#
# COMPACT_ATOMS: atom_id res chain seq x y z
N ASN A 1 4.22 16.65 16.36
CA ASN A 1 3.96 15.88 15.12
C ASN A 1 2.69 16.32 14.39
N ASN A 2 1.52 16.43 15.04
CA ASN A 2 0.26 16.70 14.32
C ASN A 2 0.26 17.98 13.45
N VAL A 3 0.78 19.10 13.94
CA VAL A 3 0.86 20.34 13.15
C VAL A 3 1.70 20.15 11.89
N VAL A 4 2.90 19.59 12.04
CA VAL A 4 3.80 19.28 10.92
C VAL A 4 3.15 18.27 9.96
N GLY A 5 2.48 17.25 10.48
CA GLY A 5 1.75 16.26 9.71
C GLY A 5 0.66 16.88 8.85
N HIS A 6 -0.18 17.74 9.43
CA HIS A 6 -1.22 18.48 8.69
C HIS A 6 -0.63 19.37 7.60
N LEU A 7 0.43 20.13 7.90
CA LEU A 7 1.09 20.96 6.91
C LEU A 7 1.60 20.12 5.73
N LEU A 8 2.49 19.16 6.00
CA LEU A 8 3.13 18.38 4.95
C LEU A 8 2.14 17.52 4.16
N HIS A 9 1.20 16.85 4.82
CA HIS A 9 0.23 15.99 4.13
C HIS A 9 -0.78 16.78 3.28
N SER A 10 -1.13 18.01 3.69
CA SER A 10 -2.02 18.86 2.87
C SER A 10 -1.38 19.20 1.53
N PHE A 11 -0.08 19.54 1.51
CA PHE A 11 0.67 19.83 0.26
C PHE A 11 0.86 18.63 -0.66
N ILE A 12 0.58 17.41 -0.19
CA ILE A 12 0.51 16.21 -1.02
C ILE A 12 -0.90 15.65 -1.10
N LEU A 13 -1.93 16.47 -0.84
CA LEU A 13 -3.36 16.11 -0.94
C LEU A 13 -3.75 14.78 -0.26
N VAL A 14 -3.09 14.44 0.84
CA VAL A 14 -3.44 13.29 1.70
C VAL A 14 -4.05 13.82 3.00
N PRO A 15 -5.19 13.31 3.48
CA PRO A 15 -5.74 13.73 4.76
C PRO A 15 -4.89 13.12 5.90
N TYR A 16 -4.15 13.96 6.64
CA TYR A 16 -3.18 13.50 7.64
C TYR A 16 -3.74 12.45 8.62
N HIS A 17 -4.82 12.76 9.35
CA HIS A 17 -5.40 11.80 10.27
C HIS A 17 -6.10 10.64 9.57
N GLY A 18 -6.70 10.88 8.40
CA GLY A 18 -7.30 9.83 7.60
C GLY A 18 -6.28 8.72 7.29
N TRP A 19 -5.15 9.10 6.72
CA TRP A 19 -4.04 8.19 6.44
C TRP A 19 -3.39 7.64 7.72
N ARG A 20 -3.12 8.49 8.73
CA ARG A 20 -2.48 8.05 9.98
C ARG A 20 -3.28 6.96 10.69
N PHE A 21 -4.60 7.08 10.73
CA PHE A 21 -5.46 6.10 11.40
C PHE A 21 -5.60 4.82 10.59
N SER A 22 -5.79 4.89 9.27
CA SER A 22 -5.84 3.68 8.43
C SER A 22 -4.49 2.95 8.42
N HIS A 23 -3.38 3.68 8.36
CA HIS A 23 -2.04 3.12 8.45
C HIS A 23 -1.80 2.45 9.82
N ARG A 24 -2.26 3.06 10.94
CA ARG A 24 -2.22 2.40 12.25
C ARG A 24 -3.03 1.09 12.25
N THR A 25 -4.23 1.08 11.67
CA THR A 25 -5.06 -0.13 11.59
C THR A 25 -4.37 -1.22 10.77
N HIS A 26 -3.74 -0.86 9.66
CA HIS A 26 -2.88 -1.75 8.88
C HIS A 26 -1.73 -2.33 9.72
N HIS A 27 -0.98 -1.48 10.42
CA HIS A 27 0.08 -1.92 11.35
C HIS A 27 -0.40 -2.75 12.53
N GLN A 28 -1.69 -2.71 12.88
CA GLN A 28 -2.25 -3.57 13.94
C GLN A 28 -2.73 -4.93 13.42
N ASN A 29 -2.96 -5.06 12.11
CA ASN A 29 -3.67 -6.20 11.52
C ASN A 29 -3.00 -6.77 10.25
N HIS A 30 -1.81 -6.30 9.89
CA HIS A 30 -1.07 -6.75 8.70
C HIS A 30 -1.03 -8.28 8.59
N GLY A 31 -1.24 -8.78 7.38
CA GLY A 31 -1.30 -10.22 7.10
C GLY A 31 -2.59 -10.93 7.57
N HIS A 32 -3.56 -10.22 8.13
CA HIS A 32 -4.90 -10.75 8.41
C HIS A 32 -5.89 -10.39 7.29
N ILE A 33 -6.57 -11.39 6.73
CA ILE A 33 -7.40 -11.19 5.51
C ILE A 33 -8.54 -10.21 5.71
N GLU A 34 -9.21 -10.27 6.87
CA GLU A 34 -10.42 -9.47 7.12
C GLU A 34 -10.14 -8.13 7.80
N ARG A 35 -9.07 -8.05 8.60
CA ARG A 35 -8.80 -6.92 9.50
C ARG A 35 -7.76 -5.95 8.94
N ASP A 36 -6.92 -6.40 8.01
CA ASP A 36 -6.01 -5.52 7.29
C ASP A 36 -6.80 -4.59 6.35
N GLU A 37 -6.21 -3.45 6.01
CA GLU A 37 -6.83 -2.34 5.26
C GLU A 37 -6.14 -2.05 3.92
N SER A 38 -4.82 -2.26 3.86
CA SER A 38 -4.00 -1.86 2.73
C SER A 38 -3.56 -3.07 1.93
N TRP A 39 -3.90 -3.11 0.64
CA TRP A 39 -3.42 -4.13 -0.29
C TRP A 39 -3.63 -5.60 0.16
N HIS A 40 -4.62 -5.84 1.03
CA HIS A 40 -4.98 -7.18 1.48
C HIS A 40 -5.70 -7.98 0.38
N PRO A 41 -5.62 -9.31 0.37
CA PRO A 41 -6.30 -10.15 -0.60
C PRO A 41 -7.81 -10.05 -0.43
N ILE A 42 -8.50 -10.26 -1.54
CA ILE A 42 -9.95 -10.46 -1.55
C ILE A 42 -10.24 -11.95 -1.62
N THR A 43 -11.31 -12.40 -0.97
CA THR A 43 -11.71 -13.80 -1.04
C THR A 43 -12.22 -14.14 -2.44
N GLU A 44 -12.15 -15.41 -2.81
CA GLU A 44 -12.60 -15.91 -4.11
C GLU A 44 -14.06 -15.52 -4.39
N LYS A 45 -14.97 -15.73 -3.43
CA LYS A 45 -16.35 -15.29 -3.54
C LYS A 45 -16.49 -13.79 -3.85
N LEU A 46 -15.75 -12.93 -3.14
CA LEU A 46 -15.80 -11.49 -3.39
C LEU A 46 -15.23 -11.16 -4.78
N TYR A 47 -14.11 -11.77 -5.15
CA TYR A 47 -13.48 -11.58 -6.46
C TYR A 47 -14.45 -11.85 -7.62
N TRP A 48 -15.21 -12.94 -7.57
CA TRP A 48 -16.18 -13.26 -8.62
C TRP A 48 -17.40 -12.35 -8.65
N GLN A 49 -17.71 -11.67 -7.53
CA GLN A 49 -18.78 -10.68 -7.44
C GLN A 49 -18.35 -9.27 -7.87
N LEU A 50 -17.05 -9.01 -8.00
CA LEU A 50 -16.56 -7.68 -8.39
C LEU A 50 -16.96 -7.32 -9.83
N GLU A 51 -17.41 -6.09 -10.00
CA GLU A 51 -17.59 -5.48 -11.31
C GLU A 51 -16.27 -5.46 -12.11
N THR A 52 -16.37 -5.57 -13.44
CA THR A 52 -15.22 -5.50 -14.34
C THR A 52 -14.40 -4.22 -14.17
N ARG A 53 -15.04 -3.09 -13.87
CA ARG A 53 -14.35 -1.81 -13.62
C ARG A 53 -13.47 -1.87 -12.38
N THR A 54 -13.98 -2.45 -11.29
CA THR A 54 -13.21 -2.65 -10.04
C THR A 54 -12.05 -3.61 -10.24
N LYS A 55 -12.26 -4.70 -11.01
CA LYS A 55 -11.16 -5.60 -11.39
C LYS A 55 -10.07 -4.87 -12.19
N LYS A 56 -10.45 -4.08 -13.20
CA LYS A 56 -9.50 -3.25 -13.97
C LYS A 56 -8.76 -2.24 -13.10
N LEU A 57 -9.46 -1.57 -12.19
CA LEU A 57 -8.85 -0.62 -11.26
C LEU A 57 -7.83 -1.31 -10.34
N ARG A 58 -8.08 -2.56 -9.93
CA ARG A 58 -7.22 -3.27 -8.99
C ARG A 58 -6.05 -4.00 -9.66
N PHE A 59 -6.24 -4.57 -10.85
CA PHE A 59 -5.28 -5.52 -11.46
C PHE A 59 -4.66 -5.03 -12.77
N THR A 60 -4.90 -3.79 -13.20
CA THR A 60 -4.38 -3.29 -14.49
C THR A 60 -3.67 -1.95 -14.31
N LEU A 61 -2.43 -1.86 -14.81
CA LEU A 61 -1.72 -0.60 -14.89
C LEU A 61 -2.33 0.34 -15.94
N PRO A 62 -2.31 1.67 -15.71
CA PRO A 62 -1.79 2.35 -14.52
C PRO A 62 -2.79 2.42 -13.36
N PHE A 63 -4.02 1.93 -13.54
CA PHE A 63 -5.14 2.15 -12.63
C PHE A 63 -4.90 1.62 -11.21
N THR A 64 -4.22 0.47 -11.08
CA THR A 64 -3.80 -0.07 -9.77
C THR A 64 -3.04 0.97 -8.94
N LEU A 65 -2.18 1.76 -9.57
CA LEU A 65 -1.32 2.73 -8.88
C LEU A 65 -2.00 4.10 -8.64
N LEU A 66 -3.31 4.17 -8.82
CA LEU A 66 -4.11 5.37 -8.63
C LEU A 66 -5.24 5.14 -7.62
N ALA A 67 -5.14 4.06 -6.83
CA ALA A 67 -6.19 3.66 -5.91
C ALA A 67 -6.24 4.59 -4.69
N PHE A 68 -5.12 4.85 -4.04
CA PHE A 68 -5.03 5.71 -2.87
C PHE A 68 -4.81 7.18 -3.27
N PRO A 69 -5.26 8.19 -2.47
CA PRO A 69 -6.20 8.18 -1.34
C PRO A 69 -7.72 7.97 -1.59
N TRP A 70 -8.20 7.86 -2.82
CA TRP A 70 -9.64 7.99 -3.13
C TRP A 70 -10.42 6.71 -2.88
N TYR A 71 -9.78 5.56 -3.10
CA TYR A 71 -10.39 4.25 -3.02
C TYR A 71 -9.77 3.44 -1.89
N ARG A 72 -10.60 2.58 -1.29
CA ARG A 72 -10.15 1.55 -0.36
C ARG A 72 -10.15 0.20 -1.07
N SER A 73 -9.46 -0.77 -0.47
CA SER A 73 -9.47 -2.16 -0.93
C SER A 73 -10.91 -2.69 -1.07
N PRO A 74 -11.25 -3.47 -2.12
CA PRO A 74 -12.60 -4.00 -2.27
C PRO A 74 -13.01 -4.85 -1.05
N GLY A 75 -14.27 -4.74 -0.67
CA GLY A 75 -14.79 -5.34 0.58
C GLY A 75 -14.72 -4.40 1.79
N LYS A 76 -14.06 -3.24 1.67
CA LYS A 76 -14.05 -2.17 2.68
C LYS A 76 -14.94 -1.01 2.25
N THR A 77 -15.54 -0.28 3.20
CA THR A 77 -16.53 0.77 2.91
C THR A 77 -16.21 2.11 3.56
N GLY A 78 -16.48 3.22 2.90
CA GLY A 78 -16.18 4.56 3.43
C GLY A 78 -14.88 5.13 2.87
N SER A 79 -14.29 6.11 3.57
CA SER A 79 -13.28 7.00 2.99
C SER A 79 -12.34 7.57 4.04
N HIS A 80 -11.09 7.79 3.65
CA HIS A 80 -10.09 8.49 4.47
C HIS A 80 -10.47 9.94 4.82
N PHE A 81 -11.44 10.52 4.10
CA PHE A 81 -11.86 11.92 4.27
C PHE A 81 -13.15 12.06 5.10
N LEU A 82 -13.92 10.98 5.25
CA LEU A 82 -15.24 11.03 5.86
C LEU A 82 -15.19 10.58 7.33
N PRO A 83 -15.53 11.44 8.30
CA PRO A 83 -15.49 11.08 9.72
C PRO A 83 -16.50 9.98 10.09
N SER A 84 -17.47 9.68 9.22
CA SER A 84 -18.40 8.56 9.39
C SER A 84 -17.86 7.22 8.91
N SER A 85 -16.66 7.16 8.31
CA SER A 85 -16.08 5.91 7.82
C SER A 85 -15.85 4.91 8.96
N ASP A 86 -16.03 3.63 8.67
CA ASP A 86 -15.75 2.51 9.58
C ASP A 86 -14.26 2.39 9.96
N LEU A 87 -13.36 3.12 9.29
CA LEU A 87 -11.93 3.26 9.62
C LEU A 87 -11.68 3.92 10.96
N PHE A 88 -12.62 4.74 11.43
CA PHE A 88 -12.40 5.66 12.54
C PHE A 88 -13.31 5.33 13.70
N SER A 89 -12.74 5.28 14.90
CA SER A 89 -13.53 5.24 16.11
C SER A 89 -14.30 6.56 16.31
N PRO A 90 -15.40 6.58 17.08
CA PRO A 90 -16.14 7.80 17.35
C PRO A 90 -15.31 8.96 17.92
N LYS A 91 -14.23 8.65 18.64
CA LYS A 91 -13.33 9.64 19.25
C LYS A 91 -12.38 10.30 18.23
N GLU A 92 -12.17 9.67 17.07
CA GLU A 92 -11.23 10.12 16.03
C GLU A 92 -11.90 11.02 14.98
N LYS A 93 -13.23 11.16 15.03
CA LYS A 93 -14.01 11.90 14.02
C LYS A 93 -13.60 13.37 13.88
N SER A 94 -13.36 14.05 15.00
CA SER A 94 -12.94 15.46 15.00
C SER A 94 -11.59 15.65 14.30
N ASP A 95 -10.65 14.74 14.53
CA ASP A 95 -9.32 14.76 13.91
C ASP A 95 -9.38 14.58 12.38
N VAL A 96 -10.32 13.74 11.91
CA VAL A 96 -10.59 13.55 10.48
C VAL A 96 -11.19 14.82 9.88
N ILE A 97 -12.15 15.45 10.57
CA ILE A 97 -12.76 16.73 10.12
C ILE A 97 -11.67 17.80 9.93
N VAL A 98 -10.74 17.94 10.88
CA VAL A 98 -9.63 18.89 10.75
C VAL A 98 -8.77 18.57 9.53
N SER A 99 -8.40 17.29 9.33
CA SER A 99 -7.57 16.88 8.18
C SER A 99 -8.24 17.16 6.84
N THR A 100 -9.52 16.82 6.72
CA THR A 100 -10.30 17.07 5.51
C THR A 100 -10.47 18.57 5.27
N THR A 101 -10.58 19.38 6.33
CA THR A 101 -10.61 20.84 6.21
C THR A 101 -9.29 21.40 5.69
N CYS A 102 -8.16 20.97 6.23
CA CYS A 102 -6.83 21.36 5.73
C CYS A 102 -6.64 20.96 4.26
N TRP A 103 -7.09 19.77 3.88
CA TRP A 103 -7.10 19.31 2.50
C TRP A 103 -7.96 20.20 1.59
N CYS A 104 -9.19 20.56 2.00
CA CYS A 104 -10.06 21.48 1.25
C CYS A 104 -9.43 22.86 1.07
N ILE A 105 -8.71 23.36 2.08
CA ILE A 105 -7.97 24.63 2.00
C ILE A 105 -6.87 24.52 0.94
N MET A 106 -6.11 23.42 0.90
CA MET A 106 -5.08 23.23 -0.13
C MET A 106 -5.70 23.16 -1.53
N ILE A 107 -6.80 22.42 -1.72
CA ILE A 107 -7.50 22.38 -3.01
C ILE A 107 -7.97 23.78 -3.43
N SER A 108 -8.53 24.55 -2.50
CA SER A 108 -8.97 25.93 -2.76
C SER A 108 -7.79 26.83 -3.16
N LEU A 109 -6.63 26.66 -2.53
CA LEU A 109 -5.39 27.36 -2.90
C LEU A 109 -4.95 26.99 -4.32
N LEU A 110 -4.94 25.71 -4.68
CA LEU A 110 -4.58 25.25 -6.03
C LEU A 110 -5.53 25.79 -7.09
N VAL A 111 -6.83 25.83 -6.81
CA VAL A 111 -7.83 26.44 -7.70
C VAL A 111 -7.58 27.95 -7.85
N ALA A 112 -7.31 28.66 -6.74
CA ALA A 112 -6.99 30.08 -6.80
C ALA A 112 -5.71 30.35 -7.63
N LEU A 113 -4.66 29.55 -7.43
CA LEU A 113 -3.44 29.62 -8.24
C LEU A 113 -3.72 29.32 -9.72
N ALA A 114 -4.59 28.36 -10.04
CA ALA A 114 -4.98 28.06 -11.40
C ALA A 114 -5.76 29.20 -12.06
N CYS A 115 -6.57 29.94 -11.29
CA CYS A 115 -7.26 31.14 -11.78
C CYS A 115 -6.30 32.31 -12.05
N VAL A 116 -5.21 32.44 -11.29
CA VAL A 116 -4.23 33.55 -11.42
C VAL A 116 -3.19 33.26 -12.50
N PHE A 117 -2.61 32.07 -12.49
CA PHE A 117 -1.49 31.69 -13.37
C PHE A 117 -1.93 30.85 -14.58
N GLY A 118 -3.20 30.48 -14.65
CA GLY A 118 -3.73 29.53 -15.61
C GLY A 118 -3.64 28.07 -15.11
N PRO A 119 -4.52 27.18 -15.59
CA PRO A 119 -4.57 25.79 -15.13
C PRO A 119 -3.37 24.96 -15.60
N VAL A 120 -2.77 25.29 -16.76
CA VAL A 120 -1.67 24.51 -17.34
C VAL A 120 -0.40 24.57 -16.49
N PRO A 121 0.10 25.75 -16.04
CA PRO A 121 1.24 25.80 -15.14
C PRO A 121 1.02 25.05 -13.83
N VAL A 122 -0.17 25.17 -13.21
CA VAL A 122 -0.50 24.44 -11.97
C VAL A 122 -0.53 22.93 -12.20
N LEU A 123 -1.11 22.48 -13.32
CA LEU A 123 -1.10 21.06 -13.69
C LEU A 123 0.34 20.55 -13.87
N MET A 124 1.20 21.28 -14.56
CA MET A 124 2.58 20.86 -14.82
C MET A 124 3.46 20.88 -13.57
N LEU A 125 3.33 21.90 -12.71
CA LEU A 125 4.19 22.09 -11.55
C LEU A 125 3.71 21.35 -10.30
N TYR A 126 2.41 21.10 -10.18
CA TYR A 126 1.83 20.43 -9.02
C TYR A 126 1.13 19.13 -9.40
N GLY A 127 0.21 19.18 -10.38
CA GLY A 127 -0.62 18.02 -10.72
C GLY A 127 0.17 16.81 -11.22
N VAL A 128 1.09 17.00 -12.17
CA VAL A 128 1.91 15.91 -12.73
C VAL A 128 2.86 15.33 -11.67
N PRO A 129 3.65 16.13 -10.92
CA PRO A 129 4.46 15.61 -9.82
C PRO A 129 3.63 14.89 -8.75
N TYR A 130 2.43 15.40 -8.44
CA TYR A 130 1.51 14.77 -7.50
C TYR A 130 1.05 13.39 -7.99
N LEU A 131 0.68 13.25 -9.26
CA LEU A 131 0.32 11.95 -9.84
C LEU A 131 1.48 10.96 -9.79
N VAL A 132 2.70 11.41 -10.08
CA VAL A 132 3.90 10.57 -9.94
C VAL A 132 4.11 10.13 -8.49
N PHE A 133 3.94 11.04 -7.54
CA PHE A 133 4.01 10.73 -6.11
C PHE A 133 2.97 9.69 -5.68
N VAL A 134 1.71 9.86 -6.09
CA VAL A 134 0.63 8.90 -5.79
C VAL A 134 0.97 7.52 -6.35
N MET A 135 1.36 7.46 -7.63
CA MET A 135 1.73 6.18 -8.27
C MET A 135 2.93 5.53 -7.60
N TRP A 136 3.91 6.31 -7.16
CA TRP A 136 5.07 5.81 -6.44
C TRP A 136 4.70 5.28 -5.05
N LEU A 137 3.86 6.00 -4.31
CA LEU A 137 3.39 5.59 -2.98
C LEU A 137 2.61 4.26 -3.05
N ASP A 138 1.69 4.13 -4.00
CA ASP A 138 0.92 2.89 -4.20
C ASP A 138 1.83 1.74 -4.65
N LEU A 139 2.80 2.00 -5.54
CA LEU A 139 3.78 1.01 -5.98
C LEU A 139 4.59 0.44 -4.81
N VAL A 140 5.19 1.32 -4.00
CA VAL A 140 6.03 0.94 -2.86
C VAL A 140 5.20 0.15 -1.85
N THR A 141 4.01 0.63 -1.49
CA THR A 141 3.14 -0.05 -0.54
C THR A 141 2.71 -1.43 -1.07
N TYR A 142 2.30 -1.52 -2.33
CA TYR A 142 1.92 -2.79 -2.95
C TYR A 142 3.07 -3.81 -2.93
N LEU A 143 4.28 -3.41 -3.33
CA LEU A 143 5.46 -4.29 -3.42
C LEU A 143 5.94 -4.82 -2.07
N HIS A 144 5.64 -4.14 -0.98
CA HIS A 144 5.95 -4.64 0.36
C HIS A 144 4.98 -5.72 0.87
N HIS A 145 3.84 -5.91 0.20
CA HIS A 145 2.83 -6.93 0.55
C HIS A 145 2.62 -7.99 -0.53
N HIS A 146 3.35 -7.90 -1.65
CA HIS A 146 3.23 -8.81 -2.79
C HIS A 146 4.59 -9.22 -3.31
N GLY A 147 4.63 -10.26 -4.15
CA GLY A 147 5.76 -10.54 -5.03
C GLY A 147 6.90 -11.37 -4.44
N HIS A 148 6.62 -12.11 -3.38
CA HIS A 148 7.45 -13.24 -2.97
C HIS A 148 6.59 -14.51 -3.04
N ASN A 149 7.20 -15.62 -3.48
CA ASN A 149 6.53 -16.91 -3.51
C ASN A 149 6.26 -17.31 -2.04
N ASP A 150 5.06 -17.85 -1.76
CA ASP A 150 4.69 -18.34 -0.43
C ASP A 150 4.56 -17.26 0.66
N LEU A 151 3.91 -16.13 0.36
CA LEU A 151 3.42 -15.21 1.40
C LEU A 151 2.04 -15.66 1.87
N PRO A 152 1.92 -16.24 3.08
CA PRO A 152 0.63 -16.63 3.62
C PRO A 152 -0.16 -15.40 4.06
N TRP A 153 -1.47 -15.55 4.00
CA TRP A 153 -2.42 -14.70 4.69
C TRP A 153 -3.19 -15.54 5.71
N TYR A 154 -3.50 -14.93 6.85
CA TYR A 154 -4.02 -15.65 8.00
C TYR A 154 -5.47 -15.25 8.34
N ARG A 155 -6.21 -16.19 8.92
CA ARG A 155 -7.51 -15.99 9.56
C ARG A 155 -7.49 -16.50 10.99
N GLY A 156 -8.46 -16.03 11.78
CA GLY A 156 -8.75 -16.58 13.10
C GLY A 156 -7.52 -16.67 14.01
N GLU A 157 -7.32 -17.85 14.60
CA GLU A 157 -6.25 -18.12 15.57
C GLU A 157 -4.88 -18.35 14.93
N GLU A 158 -4.80 -18.61 13.62
CA GLU A 158 -3.52 -18.72 12.91
C GLU A 158 -2.81 -17.38 12.73
N TRP A 159 -3.55 -16.28 12.87
CA TRP A 159 -2.96 -14.95 12.84
C TRP A 159 -2.38 -14.56 14.20
N SER A 160 -1.15 -14.04 14.18
CA SER A 160 -0.58 -13.27 15.27
C SER A 160 0.16 -12.05 14.70
N TYR A 161 0.35 -11.02 15.53
CA TYR A 161 1.07 -9.80 15.14
C TYR A 161 2.44 -10.12 14.50
N LEU A 162 3.21 -11.01 15.13
CA LEU A 162 4.51 -11.43 14.62
C LEU A 162 4.40 -12.17 13.28
N ARG A 163 3.48 -13.14 13.16
CA ARG A 163 3.29 -13.91 11.93
C ARG A 163 2.92 -12.99 10.77
N GLY A 164 1.97 -12.08 10.99
CA GLY A 164 1.59 -11.07 10.01
C GLY A 164 2.72 -10.10 9.66
N GLY A 165 3.62 -9.78 10.59
CA GLY A 165 4.76 -8.89 10.30
C GLY A 165 5.76 -9.53 9.35
N LEU A 166 5.97 -10.83 9.55
CA LEU A 166 6.87 -11.64 8.74
C LEU A 166 6.33 -11.99 7.34
N THR A 167 5.11 -11.57 7.00
CA THR A 167 4.58 -11.68 5.63
C THR A 167 4.83 -10.43 4.80
N THR A 168 5.29 -9.34 5.42
CA THR A 168 5.79 -8.17 4.68
C THR A 168 7.15 -8.46 4.06
N VAL A 169 7.50 -7.71 3.02
CA VAL A 169 8.68 -7.95 2.20
C VAL A 169 9.55 -6.70 2.17
N ASP A 170 10.81 -6.85 2.59
CA ASP A 170 11.81 -5.81 2.38
C ASP A 170 12.10 -5.67 0.87
N ARG A 171 12.32 -4.43 0.41
CA ARG A 171 12.61 -4.12 -0.99
C ARG A 171 13.78 -3.16 -1.08
N ASP A 172 14.72 -3.43 -1.99
CA ASP A 172 15.82 -2.52 -2.29
C ASP A 172 15.44 -1.65 -3.49
N TYR A 173 15.32 -0.33 -3.29
CA TYR A 173 14.96 0.62 -4.34
C TYR A 173 16.17 1.34 -4.97
N GLY A 174 17.40 0.86 -4.73
CA GLY A 174 18.62 1.47 -5.27
C GLY A 174 18.86 2.87 -4.71
N TRP A 175 19.15 3.85 -5.58
CA TRP A 175 19.37 5.24 -5.14
C TRP A 175 18.13 5.88 -4.51
N ILE A 176 16.93 5.36 -4.81
CA ILE A 176 15.68 5.91 -4.30
C ILE A 176 15.51 5.63 -2.80
N ASN A 177 16.19 4.62 -2.24
CA ASN A 177 16.16 4.31 -0.79
C ASN A 177 16.37 5.54 0.09
N ASN A 178 17.31 6.41 -0.24
CA ASN A 178 17.57 7.61 0.57
C ASN A 178 16.48 8.69 0.41
N ILE A 179 15.78 8.72 -0.72
CA ILE A 179 14.74 9.72 -1.03
C ILE A 179 13.48 9.44 -0.21
N HIS A 180 13.08 8.17 -0.14
CA HIS A 180 11.93 7.72 0.66
C HIS A 180 12.33 7.12 2.01
N HIS A 181 13.44 7.60 2.58
CA HIS A 181 13.82 7.37 3.98
C HIS A 181 13.97 5.89 4.38
N ASP A 182 14.55 5.08 3.49
CA ASP A 182 14.83 3.65 3.67
C ASP A 182 13.59 2.82 4.00
N ILE A 183 12.41 3.24 3.54
CA ILE A 183 11.13 2.53 3.79
C ILE A 183 11.12 1.07 3.31
N GLY A 184 12.08 0.71 2.45
CA GLY A 184 12.35 -0.67 2.01
C GLY A 184 12.70 -1.65 3.13
N THR A 185 13.08 -1.19 4.32
CA THR A 185 13.21 -2.03 5.53
C THR A 185 11.85 -2.26 6.21
N HIS A 186 10.91 -2.79 5.43
CA HIS A 186 9.50 -2.82 5.78
C HIS A 186 9.14 -3.83 6.87
N VAL A 187 9.84 -4.96 6.95
CA VAL A 187 9.60 -6.00 7.98
C VAL A 187 9.79 -5.43 9.38
N ILE A 188 10.89 -4.72 9.62
CA ILE A 188 11.15 -4.09 10.92
C ILE A 188 10.22 -2.91 11.17
N HIS A 189 9.89 -2.15 10.13
CA HIS A 189 8.88 -1.10 10.23
C HIS A 189 7.53 -1.65 10.73
N HIS A 190 7.11 -2.83 10.27
CA HIS A 190 5.89 -3.49 10.70
C HIS A 190 5.97 -4.11 12.09
N LEU A 191 7.10 -4.76 12.41
CA LEU A 191 7.26 -5.39 13.72
C LEU A 191 7.45 -4.36 14.85
N PHE A 192 8.06 -3.21 14.53
CA PHE A 192 8.44 -2.19 15.50
C PHE A 192 8.19 -0.78 14.95
N PRO A 193 6.93 -0.38 14.69
CA PRO A 193 6.59 0.90 14.06
C PRO A 193 6.97 2.14 14.90
N GLN A 194 7.36 1.96 16.16
CA GLN A 194 7.88 3.02 17.02
C GLN A 194 9.34 3.37 16.74
N ILE A 195 10.09 2.49 16.05
CA ILE A 195 11.46 2.80 15.62
C ILE A 195 11.36 3.84 14.50
N PRO A 196 12.00 5.01 14.66
CA PRO A 196 11.97 6.04 13.63
C PRO A 196 12.74 5.60 12.38
N HIS A 197 12.33 6.11 11.22
CA HIS A 197 12.88 5.69 9.92
C HIS A 197 14.41 5.77 9.83
N TYR A 198 15.03 6.78 10.46
CA TYR A 198 16.48 6.99 10.47
C TYR A 198 17.28 5.97 11.30
N HIS A 199 16.60 5.08 12.04
CA HIS A 199 17.22 3.93 12.72
C HIS A 199 16.77 2.59 12.13
N LEU A 200 15.88 2.54 11.13
CA LEU A 200 15.35 1.27 10.62
C LEU A 200 16.44 0.40 9.98
N VAL A 201 17.38 1.00 9.23
CA VAL A 201 18.50 0.24 8.63
C VAL A 201 19.37 -0.42 9.69
N GLU A 202 19.64 0.28 10.79
CA GLU A 202 20.39 -0.26 11.94
C GLU A 202 19.61 -1.37 12.63
N ALA A 203 18.32 -1.14 12.91
CA ALA A 203 17.43 -2.12 13.53
C ALA A 203 17.27 -3.39 12.67
N THR A 204 17.15 -3.27 11.35
CA THR A 204 17.13 -4.40 10.42
C THR A 204 18.42 -5.20 10.48
N LYS A 205 19.58 -4.55 10.48
CA LYS A 205 20.87 -5.26 10.63
C LYS A 205 20.95 -6.04 11.95
N ALA A 206 20.46 -5.45 13.05
CA ALA A 206 20.45 -6.11 14.36
C ALA A 206 19.42 -7.26 14.46
N ALA A 207 18.27 -7.12 13.82
CA ALA A 207 17.19 -8.11 13.86
C ALA A 207 17.41 -9.30 12.92
N ARG A 208 18.12 -9.12 11.79
CA ARG A 208 18.43 -10.17 10.81
C ARG A 208 18.90 -11.51 11.43
N PRO A 209 19.94 -11.55 12.29
CA PRO A 209 20.37 -12.82 12.89
C PRO A 209 19.32 -13.45 13.83
N VAL A 210 18.46 -12.64 14.45
CA VAL A 210 17.38 -13.12 15.34
C VAL A 210 16.23 -13.72 14.54
N LEU A 211 15.84 -13.06 13.44
CA LEU A 211 14.79 -13.54 12.53
C LEU A 211 15.23 -14.80 11.78
N GLY A 212 16.53 -14.95 11.49
CA GLY A 212 17.11 -16.14 10.90
C GLY A 212 16.40 -16.54 9.60
N ARG A 213 15.92 -17.79 9.53
CA ARG A 213 15.20 -18.32 8.35
C ARG A 213 13.91 -17.58 7.98
N TYR A 214 13.34 -16.79 8.90
CA TYR A 214 12.11 -16.04 8.66
C TYR A 214 12.36 -14.70 7.98
N TYR A 215 13.61 -14.20 7.98
CA TYR A 215 13.96 -12.99 7.24
C TYR A 215 14.27 -13.33 5.78
N ARG A 216 13.67 -12.57 4.86
CA ARG A 216 13.85 -12.71 3.43
C ARG A 216 14.74 -11.58 2.94
N GLU A 217 15.93 -11.93 2.48
CA GLU A 217 16.85 -10.94 1.93
C GLU A 217 16.26 -10.33 0.65
N PRO A 218 16.19 -8.99 0.54
CA PRO A 218 15.72 -8.34 -0.67
C PRO A 218 16.72 -8.55 -1.81
N GLU A 219 16.19 -8.80 -3.02
CA GLU A 219 16.99 -8.71 -4.24
C GLU A 219 17.58 -7.31 -4.37
N LYS A 220 18.88 -7.23 -4.67
CA LYS A 220 19.60 -5.97 -4.74
C LYS A 220 19.31 -5.25 -6.05
N SER A 221 18.90 -3.99 -5.94
CA SER A 221 18.77 -3.10 -7.09
C SER A 221 20.13 -2.58 -7.53
N GLY A 222 20.24 -2.29 -8.84
CA GLY A 222 21.26 -1.37 -9.34
C GLY A 222 20.94 0.08 -8.93
N PRO A 223 21.41 1.09 -9.67
CA PRO A 223 21.03 2.49 -9.43
C PRO A 223 19.51 2.72 -9.37
N LEU A 224 18.77 2.06 -10.27
CA LEU A 224 17.32 2.10 -10.35
C LEU A 224 16.73 0.70 -10.13
N PRO A 225 15.54 0.58 -9.51
CA PRO A 225 14.95 -0.71 -9.16
C PRO A 225 14.14 -1.33 -10.31
N LEU A 226 14.78 -1.53 -11.47
CA LEU A 226 14.09 -2.00 -12.68
C LEU A 226 13.45 -3.39 -12.51
N HIS A 227 14.04 -4.26 -11.69
CA HIS A 227 13.51 -5.60 -11.41
C HIS A 227 12.14 -5.55 -10.70
N LEU A 228 11.87 -4.52 -9.89
CA LEU A 228 10.60 -4.38 -9.17
C LEU A 228 9.41 -4.12 -10.10
N PHE A 229 9.61 -3.55 -11.28
CA PHE A 229 8.56 -3.45 -12.29
C PHE A 229 8.18 -4.83 -12.83
N GLY A 230 9.16 -5.73 -12.99
CA GLY A 230 8.91 -7.12 -13.34
C GLY A 230 8.12 -7.85 -12.25
N VAL A 231 8.46 -7.61 -10.98
CA VAL A 231 7.72 -8.14 -9.82
C VAL A 231 6.27 -7.64 -9.85
N LEU A 232 6.05 -6.33 -9.97
CA LEU A 232 4.72 -5.72 -10.04
C LEU A 232 3.88 -6.31 -11.18
N LEU A 233 4.43 -6.35 -12.40
CA LEU A 233 3.71 -6.87 -13.56
C LEU A 233 3.35 -8.35 -13.41
N ARG A 234 4.24 -9.15 -12.80
CA ARG A 234 3.97 -10.56 -12.52
C ARG A 234 2.86 -10.71 -11.50
N THR A 235 2.96 -10.05 -10.34
CA THR A 235 1.99 -10.22 -9.25
C THR A 235 0.61 -9.70 -9.61
N LEU A 236 0.50 -8.61 -10.37
CA LEU A 236 -0.80 -8.17 -10.89
C LEU A 236 -1.48 -9.20 -11.79
N ARG A 237 -0.73 -10.16 -12.33
CA ARG A 237 -1.24 -11.24 -13.18
C ARG A 237 -1.52 -12.55 -12.45
N VAL A 238 -0.99 -12.74 -11.25
CA VAL A 238 -1.08 -14.03 -10.54
C VAL A 238 -1.71 -13.92 -9.15
N ASP A 239 -1.66 -12.75 -8.52
CA ASP A 239 -2.16 -12.50 -7.17
C ASP A 239 -3.58 -11.89 -7.21
N HIS A 240 -4.57 -12.69 -7.62
CA HIS A 240 -5.93 -12.18 -7.85
C HIS A 240 -6.85 -12.31 -6.63
N PHE A 241 -6.87 -13.47 -5.98
CA PHE A 241 -7.75 -13.74 -4.83
C PHE A 241 -7.15 -14.81 -3.92
N VAL A 242 -7.79 -15.08 -2.77
CA VAL A 242 -7.45 -16.20 -1.88
C VAL A 242 -8.68 -17.08 -1.64
N SER A 243 -8.47 -18.38 -1.38
CA SER A 243 -9.58 -19.30 -1.11
C SER A 243 -10.47 -18.81 0.03
N ASP A 244 -11.80 -18.98 -0.09
CA ASP A 244 -12.75 -18.71 1.00
C ASP A 244 -12.57 -19.66 2.20
N VAL A 245 -11.86 -20.78 2.04
CA VAL A 245 -11.69 -21.83 3.06
C VAL A 245 -10.24 -21.90 3.55
N GLY A 246 -10.07 -22.26 4.82
CA GLY A 246 -8.78 -22.47 5.48
C GLY A 246 -8.28 -21.25 6.24
N ASP A 247 -7.45 -21.48 7.26
CA ASP A 247 -6.96 -20.43 8.15
C ASP A 247 -5.59 -19.86 7.73
N VAL A 248 -4.86 -20.59 6.88
CA VAL A 248 -3.64 -20.15 6.22
C VAL A 248 -3.85 -20.31 4.71
N VAL A 249 -3.87 -19.21 3.98
CA VAL A 249 -4.13 -19.21 2.54
C VAL A 249 -3.11 -18.39 1.77
N TYR A 250 -3.02 -18.66 0.48
CA TYR A 250 -2.10 -18.02 -0.44
C TYR A 250 -2.87 -17.47 -1.63
N TYR A 251 -2.28 -16.48 -2.29
CA TYR A 251 -2.83 -15.93 -3.51
C TYR A 251 -3.02 -17.01 -4.58
N GLN A 252 -4.09 -16.85 -5.35
CA GLN A 252 -4.50 -17.71 -6.45
C GLN A 252 -4.79 -16.88 -7.69
N THR A 253 -4.63 -17.52 -8.84
CA THR A 253 -4.69 -16.87 -10.14
C THR A 253 -6.00 -17.18 -10.86
N ASP A 254 -6.78 -16.14 -11.16
CA ASP A 254 -7.73 -16.18 -12.27
C ASP A 254 -7.02 -16.21 -13.63
N HIS A 255 -6.98 -17.38 -14.26
CA HIS A 255 -6.40 -17.58 -15.60
C HIS A 255 -7.24 -16.97 -16.74
N SER A 256 -8.47 -16.53 -16.49
CA SER A 256 -9.31 -15.87 -17.49
C SER A 256 -9.04 -14.36 -17.61
N LEU A 257 -8.44 -13.76 -16.57
CA LEU A 257 -8.18 -12.32 -16.54
C LEU A 257 -7.03 -11.90 -17.47
N ASN A 258 -6.06 -12.80 -17.66
CA ASN A 258 -4.90 -12.61 -18.53
C ASN A 258 -4.95 -13.71 -19.58
N GLY A 259 -5.20 -13.37 -20.85
CA GLY A 259 -5.40 -14.34 -21.95
C GLY A 259 -4.40 -15.49 -22.00
N THR A 260 -4.78 -16.56 -22.71
CA THR A 260 -4.25 -17.95 -22.64
C THR A 260 -2.73 -18.16 -22.77
N ASP A 261 -1.95 -17.19 -23.23
CA ASP A 261 -0.57 -17.41 -23.67
C ASP A 261 0.49 -17.48 -22.55
N TRP A 262 0.16 -17.16 -21.29
CA TRP A 262 1.16 -17.12 -20.20
C TRP A 262 1.10 -18.29 -19.22
N ALA A 263 0.08 -19.13 -19.29
CA ALA A 263 -0.12 -20.24 -18.34
C ALA A 263 0.97 -21.32 -18.45
N GLU A 264 1.71 -21.38 -19.56
CA GLU A 264 2.80 -22.34 -19.78
C GLU A 264 4.13 -21.89 -19.14
N ASP A 265 4.40 -20.58 -19.07
CA ASP A 265 5.68 -20.05 -18.58
C ASP A 265 5.78 -19.96 -17.04
N ALA A 266 4.64 -19.82 -16.34
CA ALA A 266 4.62 -19.63 -14.89
C ALA A 266 4.91 -20.91 -14.07
N LYS A 267 4.90 -22.09 -14.71
CA LYS A 267 5.26 -23.37 -14.06
C LYS A 267 6.77 -23.62 -14.00
N HIS A 268 7.59 -22.76 -14.59
CA HIS A 268 9.02 -23.02 -14.79
C HIS A 268 10.01 -22.04 -14.14
N LYS A 269 9.60 -21.20 -13.18
CA LYS A 269 10.54 -20.35 -12.42
C LYS A 269 10.16 -20.18 -10.95
#